data_AF-A0AA39FVR5-F1
#
_entry.id   AF-A0AA39FVR5-F1
#
_cell.length_a   1.000
_cell.length_b   1.000
_cell.length_c   1.000
_cell.angle_alpha   90.00
_cell.angle_beta   90.00
_cell.angle_gamma   90.00
#
_symmetry.space_group_name_H-M   'P 1'
#
loop_
_entity.id
_entity.type
_entity.pdbx_description
1 polymer ?
#
loop_
_entity_poly.entity_id
_entity_poly.type
_entity_poly.pdbx_seq_one_letter_code
_entity_poly.pdbx_strand_id
1 'polypeptide(L)'
;MARFFRAIPAGRIALGSFFEQNYDEVLTPGYEHLIEPKPVGLAGIRYVFIPDKYGKSTPELLTIINMTCISTFSGILLGSYLHGKKAFIDFMENNQATQFVDQMDAKRKLFDTTLLSMGKGALKWGTRIGAFAFLFTTSSTVFAAYIGHHGFVEYIVAGAITGSLLKLNMGIKGMISGGVVGTLLGTVAGIMSSILLYLTGSSMESIQNSQYALKTYRDELIHKKDRELFENEYKNLAQSGRPKDY
;
A
#
# COMPACT_ATOMS: atom_id res chain seq x y z
N MET A 1 -6.16 -10.09 -39.55
CA MET A 1 -5.42 -10.03 -38.26
C MET A 1 -4.06 -9.34 -38.42
N ALA A 2 -4.02 -8.03 -38.67
CA ALA A 2 -2.81 -7.19 -38.56
C ALA A 2 -3.15 -5.75 -39.01
N ARG A 3 -3.90 -4.98 -38.19
CA ARG A 3 -4.08 -3.52 -38.43
C ARG A 3 -4.79 -2.72 -37.33
N PHE A 4 -4.81 -3.19 -36.08
CA PHE A 4 -5.56 -2.52 -35.00
C PHE A 4 -4.72 -1.67 -34.02
N PHE A 5 -3.39 -1.61 -34.15
CA PHE A 5 -2.53 -0.71 -33.37
C PHE A 5 -1.92 0.34 -34.29
N ARG A 6 -2.65 1.44 -34.54
CA ARG A 6 -2.01 2.71 -34.93
C ARG A 6 -1.88 3.54 -33.66
N ALA A 7 -0.65 3.99 -33.40
CA ALA A 7 -0.32 4.88 -32.30
C ALA A 7 -1.25 6.08 -32.28
N ILE A 8 -1.97 6.27 -31.17
CA ILE A 8 -2.75 7.47 -30.92
C ILE A 8 -1.74 8.57 -30.58
N PRO A 9 -1.73 9.70 -31.30
CA PRO A 9 -0.78 10.78 -31.04
C PRO A 9 -0.99 11.34 -29.63
N ALA A 10 0.12 11.44 -28.88
CA ALA A 10 0.20 11.79 -27.46
C ALA A 10 -0.34 13.18 -27.06
N GLY A 11 -1.01 13.91 -27.95
CA GLY A 11 -1.44 15.28 -27.75
C GLY A 11 -2.92 15.51 -27.41
N ARG A 12 -3.74 14.46 -27.16
CA ARG A 12 -5.20 14.63 -26.95
C ARG A 12 -5.81 13.89 -25.77
N ILE A 13 -5.03 13.50 -24.77
CA ILE A 13 -5.57 13.16 -23.44
C ILE A 13 -5.19 14.30 -22.51
N ALA A 14 -6.09 15.27 -22.38
CA ALA A 14 -5.96 16.47 -21.54
C ALA A 14 -6.04 16.16 -20.03
N LEU A 15 -5.36 15.09 -19.60
CA LEU A 15 -5.02 14.77 -18.22
C LEU A 15 -3.50 14.87 -17.98
N GLY A 16 -2.71 15.21 -19.01
CA GLY A 16 -1.26 15.43 -18.89
C GLY A 16 -0.89 16.70 -18.10
N SER A 17 -1.76 17.70 -18.04
CA SER A 17 -1.47 18.99 -17.42
C SER A 17 -1.56 19.02 -15.88
N PHE A 18 -2.01 17.93 -15.24
CA PHE A 18 -1.96 17.81 -13.77
C PHE A 18 -0.65 17.18 -13.25
N PHE A 19 0.14 16.55 -14.13
CA PHE A 19 1.34 15.78 -13.76
C PHE A 19 2.54 16.05 -14.67
N GLU A 20 2.58 17.21 -15.33
CA GLU A 20 3.72 17.63 -16.15
C GLU A 20 4.82 18.23 -15.26
N GLN A 21 5.34 17.42 -14.33
CA GLN A 21 6.61 17.70 -13.70
C GLN A 21 7.70 17.11 -14.60
N ASN A 22 8.24 17.97 -15.46
CA ASN A 22 9.41 17.67 -16.26
C ASN A 22 10.57 17.36 -15.31
N TYR A 23 10.93 16.08 -15.20
CA TYR A 23 12.10 15.64 -14.44
C TYR A 23 13.29 15.72 -15.37
N ASP A 24 13.80 16.94 -15.62
CA ASP A 24 15.21 17.06 -15.93
C ASP A 24 15.96 16.30 -14.81
N GLU A 25 16.87 15.40 -15.20
CA GLU A 25 17.71 14.64 -14.28
C GLU A 25 18.20 15.56 -13.16
N VAL A 26 17.57 15.45 -11.99
CA VAL A 26 18.00 16.22 -10.83
C VAL A 26 19.28 15.54 -10.36
N LEU A 27 20.42 15.86 -11.00
CA LEU A 27 21.73 15.63 -10.42
C LEU A 27 21.82 16.55 -9.18
N THR A 28 21.32 16.08 -8.04
CA THR A 28 21.72 16.71 -6.79
C THR A 28 23.25 16.49 -6.61
N PRO A 29 24.07 17.52 -6.49
CA PRO A 29 25.50 17.30 -6.28
C PRO A 29 25.71 16.72 -4.88
N GLY A 30 26.19 15.47 -4.78
CA GLY A 30 26.72 14.91 -3.51
C GLY A 30 26.17 13.56 -3.01
N TYR A 31 25.27 12.88 -3.74
CA TYR A 31 24.65 11.62 -3.29
C TYR A 31 24.80 10.46 -4.29
N GLU A 32 25.70 10.57 -5.26
CA GLU A 32 26.08 9.46 -6.17
C GLU A 32 26.51 8.19 -5.41
N HIS A 33 27.04 8.34 -4.19
CA HIS A 33 27.53 7.24 -3.36
C HIS A 33 26.44 6.44 -2.62
N LEU A 34 25.17 6.88 -2.66
CA LEU A 34 24.05 6.14 -2.06
C LEU A 34 23.31 5.25 -3.07
N ILE A 35 23.68 5.33 -4.35
CA ILE A 35 23.28 4.38 -5.39
C ILE A 35 24.21 3.17 -5.28
N GLU A 36 24.25 2.52 -4.12
CA GLU A 36 24.85 1.18 -4.07
C GLU A 36 23.95 0.28 -4.93
N PRO A 37 24.51 -0.43 -5.94
CA PRO A 37 23.72 -1.35 -6.74
C PRO A 37 23.10 -2.37 -5.79
N LYS A 38 21.75 -2.39 -5.72
CA LYS A 38 21.01 -3.29 -4.83
C LYS A 38 21.52 -4.71 -5.10
N PRO A 39 22.06 -5.41 -4.07
CA PRO A 39 22.61 -6.74 -4.28
C PRO A 39 21.49 -7.64 -4.82
N VAL A 40 21.75 -8.38 -5.88
CA VAL A 40 20.78 -9.28 -6.51
C VAL A 40 20.82 -10.67 -5.88
N GLY A 41 19.79 -11.48 -6.13
CA GLY A 41 19.70 -12.84 -5.65
C GLY A 41 19.42 -12.95 -4.14
N LEU A 42 20.00 -13.96 -3.50
CA LEU A 42 19.75 -14.26 -2.07
C LEU A 42 20.18 -13.11 -1.14
N ALA A 43 21.27 -12.41 -1.51
CA ALA A 43 21.76 -11.26 -0.77
C ALA A 43 20.76 -10.09 -0.82
N GLY A 44 20.07 -9.89 -1.94
CA GLY A 44 19.02 -8.89 -2.09
C GLY A 44 17.81 -9.16 -1.21
N ILE A 45 17.36 -10.42 -1.17
CA ILE A 45 16.26 -10.83 -0.28
C ILE A 45 16.64 -10.56 1.17
N ARG A 46 17.86 -10.95 1.57
CA ARG A 46 18.35 -10.70 2.92
C ARG A 46 18.44 -9.22 3.24
N TYR A 47 18.86 -8.40 2.28
CA TYR A 47 18.93 -6.95 2.43
C TYR A 47 17.55 -6.33 2.73
N VAL A 48 16.48 -6.82 2.09
CA VAL A 48 15.11 -6.32 2.33
C VAL A 48 14.67 -6.46 3.79
N PHE A 49 15.01 -7.56 4.46
CA PHE A 49 14.51 -7.87 5.81
C PHE A 49 15.45 -7.48 6.94
N ILE A 50 16.71 -7.13 6.65
CA ILE A 50 17.67 -6.74 7.67
C ILE A 50 17.65 -5.21 7.82
N PRO A 51 17.48 -4.69 9.05
CA PRO A 51 17.57 -3.25 9.29
C PRO A 51 18.98 -2.75 8.99
N ASP A 52 19.07 -1.54 8.43
CA ASP A 52 20.34 -0.92 8.08
C ASP A 52 21.20 -0.65 9.34
N LYS A 53 22.50 -0.37 9.16
CA LYS A 53 23.46 -0.06 10.25
C LYS A 53 22.98 1.06 11.18
N TYR A 54 22.09 1.92 10.69
CA TYR A 54 21.47 3.02 11.43
C TYR A 54 20.13 2.66 12.09
N GLY A 55 19.74 1.37 12.10
CA GLY A 55 18.48 0.89 12.67
C GLY A 55 17.23 1.29 11.88
N LYS A 56 17.38 1.91 10.70
CA LYS A 56 16.26 2.29 9.84
C LYS A 56 15.75 1.08 9.07
N SER A 57 14.42 0.88 9.05
CA SER A 57 13.78 -0.12 8.21
C SER A 57 13.99 0.21 6.73
N THR A 58 14.19 -0.83 5.91
CA THR A 58 14.33 -0.67 4.47
C THR A 58 13.06 -0.07 3.85
N PRO A 59 13.17 0.72 2.77
CA PRO A 59 12.00 1.30 2.09
C PRO A 59 11.02 0.23 1.59
N GLU A 60 11.55 -0.95 1.24
CA GLU A 60 10.77 -2.11 0.79
C GLU A 60 9.89 -2.66 1.91
N LEU A 61 10.45 -2.84 3.11
CA LEU A 61 9.72 -3.31 4.28
C LEU A 61 8.63 -2.32 4.71
N LEU A 62 8.93 -1.02 4.65
CA LEU A 62 7.95 0.03 4.94
C LEU A 62 6.79 0.01 3.93
N THR A 63 7.08 -0.28 2.66
CA THR A 63 6.07 -0.40 1.61
C THR A 63 5.15 -1.60 1.87
N ILE A 64 5.71 -2.75 2.28
CA ILE A 64 4.94 -3.93 2.69
C ILE A 64 3.96 -3.58 3.82
N ILE A 65 4.46 -2.89 4.87
CA ILE A 65 3.64 -2.51 6.03
C ILE A 65 2.52 -1.56 5.61
N ASN A 66 2.84 -0.49 4.89
CA ASN A 66 1.85 0.51 4.48
C ASN A 66 0.77 -0.06 3.56
N MET A 67 1.16 -0.85 2.56
CA MET A 67 0.21 -1.53 1.67
C MET A 67 -0.71 -2.47 2.47
N THR A 68 -0.14 -3.26 3.38
CA THR A 68 -0.91 -4.17 4.22
C THR A 68 -1.91 -3.42 5.10
N CYS A 69 -1.50 -2.30 5.72
CA CYS A 69 -2.38 -1.46 6.52
C CYS A 69 -3.53 -0.87 5.69
N ILE A 70 -3.23 -0.30 4.53
CA ILE A 70 -4.24 0.30 3.63
C ILE A 70 -5.22 -0.77 3.14
N SER A 71 -4.72 -1.93 2.70
CA SER A 71 -5.57 -3.03 2.25
C SER A 71 -6.43 -3.61 3.38
N THR A 72 -5.88 -3.77 4.58
CA THR A 72 -6.63 -4.26 5.74
C THR A 72 -7.74 -3.27 6.11
N PHE A 73 -7.43 -1.98 6.12
CA PHE A 73 -8.42 -0.94 6.39
C PHE A 73 -9.52 -0.91 5.34
N SER A 74 -9.15 -0.95 4.05
CA SER A 74 -10.11 -1.05 2.95
C SER A 74 -10.98 -2.31 3.05
N GLY A 75 -10.39 -3.45 3.42
CA GLY A 75 -11.11 -4.71 3.62
C GLY A 75 -12.09 -4.67 4.80
N ILE A 76 -11.73 -3.98 5.89
CA ILE A 76 -12.62 -3.71 7.02
C ILE A 76 -13.82 -2.89 6.58
N LEU A 77 -13.61 -1.80 5.82
CA LEU A 77 -14.70 -0.95 5.34
C LEU A 77 -15.66 -1.71 4.42
N LEU A 78 -15.14 -2.44 3.44
CA LEU A 78 -15.94 -3.26 2.52
C LEU A 78 -16.70 -4.37 3.25
N GLY A 79 -16.03 -5.06 4.17
CA GLY A 79 -16.64 -6.10 5.00
C GLY A 79 -17.75 -5.57 5.91
N SER A 80 -17.56 -4.39 6.50
CA SER A 80 -18.54 -3.72 7.35
C SER A 80 -19.77 -3.32 6.55
N TYR A 81 -19.58 -2.70 5.37
CA TYR A 81 -20.68 -2.25 4.52
C TYR A 81 -21.55 -3.42 4.04
N LEU A 82 -20.94 -4.48 3.51
CA LEU A 82 -21.66 -5.65 3.00
C LEU A 82 -22.46 -6.36 4.10
N HIS A 83 -21.84 -6.61 5.27
CA HIS A 83 -22.51 -7.29 6.37
C HIS A 83 -23.56 -6.42 7.07
N GLY A 84 -23.29 -5.12 7.24
CA GLY A 84 -24.23 -4.18 7.84
C GLY A 84 -25.51 -4.06 7.01
N LYS A 85 -25.38 -3.89 5.69
CA LYS A 85 -26.55 -3.85 4.80
C LYS A 85 -27.36 -5.15 4.87
N LYS A 86 -26.67 -6.30 4.87
CA LYS A 86 -27.35 -7.60 4.94
C LYS A 86 -28.12 -7.78 6.25
N ALA A 87 -27.52 -7.46 7.39
CA ALA A 87 -28.19 -7.60 8.68
C ALA A 87 -29.34 -6.63 8.88
N PHE A 88 -29.25 -5.42 8.31
CA PHE A 88 -30.36 -4.48 8.30
C PHE A 88 -31.59 -5.05 7.58
N ILE A 89 -31.38 -5.65 6.40
CA ILE A 89 -32.44 -6.30 5.62
C ILE A 89 -32.98 -7.53 6.37
N ASP A 90 -32.08 -8.41 6.86
CA ASP A 90 -32.48 -9.60 7.61
C ASP A 90 -33.25 -9.22 8.89
N PHE A 91 -32.90 -8.12 9.56
CA PHE A 91 -33.64 -7.64 10.72
C PHE A 91 -35.03 -7.13 10.34
N MET A 92 -35.13 -6.40 9.21
CA MET A 92 -36.39 -5.90 8.69
C MET A 92 -37.33 -7.05 8.35
N GLU A 93 -36.85 -8.06 7.63
CA GLU A 93 -37.65 -9.21 7.19
C GLU A 93 -38.10 -10.08 8.37
N ASN A 94 -37.23 -10.34 9.34
CA ASN A 94 -37.56 -11.22 10.47
C ASN A 94 -38.44 -10.57 11.55
N ASN A 95 -38.39 -9.24 11.72
CA ASN A 95 -39.17 -8.53 12.74
C ASN A 95 -40.44 -7.86 12.20
N GLN A 96 -40.87 -8.11 10.94
CA GLN A 96 -42.15 -7.58 10.43
C GLN A 96 -43.38 -8.08 11.21
N ALA A 97 -43.25 -9.15 12.01
CA ALA A 97 -44.34 -9.74 12.80
C ALA A 97 -44.28 -9.42 14.31
N THR A 98 -43.25 -8.74 14.80
CA THR A 98 -43.10 -8.46 16.24
C THR A 98 -43.52 -7.03 16.57
N GLN A 99 -44.54 -6.89 17.43
CA GLN A 99 -44.99 -5.59 17.93
C GLN A 99 -44.00 -5.12 19.02
N PHE A 100 -43.20 -4.09 18.72
CA PHE A 100 -42.28 -3.51 19.70
C PHE A 100 -43.06 -2.72 20.77
N VAL A 101 -42.66 -2.83 22.03
CA VAL A 101 -43.29 -2.14 23.17
C VAL A 101 -43.11 -0.62 23.06
N ASP A 102 -41.95 -0.17 22.57
CA ASP A 102 -41.63 1.24 22.36
C ASP A 102 -40.77 1.46 21.10
N GLN A 103 -40.87 2.65 20.52
CA GLN A 103 -40.12 3.04 19.32
C GLN A 103 -38.61 3.17 19.60
N MET A 104 -38.21 3.53 20.81
CA MET A 104 -36.79 3.68 21.16
C MET A 104 -36.10 2.31 21.26
N ASP A 105 -36.79 1.33 21.84
CA ASP A 105 -36.29 -0.05 21.95
C ASP A 105 -36.10 -0.70 20.58
N ALA A 106 -37.03 -0.45 19.64
CA ALA A 106 -36.91 -0.92 18.26
C ALA A 106 -35.65 -0.37 17.58
N LYS A 107 -35.38 0.93 17.73
CA LYS A 107 -34.19 1.58 17.15
C LYS A 107 -32.91 1.03 17.77
N ARG A 108 -32.87 0.86 19.09
CA ARG A 108 -31.69 0.32 19.78
C ARG A 108 -31.38 -1.11 19.33
N LYS A 109 -32.40 -1.96 19.26
CA LYS A 109 -32.24 -3.37 18.82
C LYS A 109 -31.79 -3.47 17.36
N LEU A 110 -32.27 -2.59 16.49
CA LEU A 110 -31.80 -2.49 15.11
C LEU A 110 -30.32 -2.09 15.04
N PHE A 111 -29.91 -1.07 15.79
CA PHE A 111 -28.50 -0.65 15.84
C PHE A 111 -27.60 -1.72 16.41
N ASP A 112 -27.97 -2.34 17.53
CA ASP A 112 -27.14 -3.37 18.18
C ASP A 112 -26.93 -4.59 17.27
N THR A 113 -28.01 -5.06 16.61
CA THR A 113 -27.92 -6.19 15.67
C THR A 113 -27.11 -5.85 14.43
N THR A 114 -27.33 -4.67 13.85
CA THR A 114 -26.60 -4.21 12.66
C THR A 114 -25.13 -3.99 13.00
N LEU A 115 -24.80 -3.33 14.11
CA LEU A 115 -23.42 -3.05 14.54
C LEU A 115 -22.66 -4.35 14.86
N LEU A 116 -23.29 -5.31 15.53
CA LEU A 116 -22.68 -6.61 15.82
C LEU A 116 -22.38 -7.39 14.53
N SER A 117 -23.27 -7.31 13.54
CA SER A 117 -23.03 -7.92 12.23
C SER A 117 -21.91 -7.23 11.46
N MET A 118 -21.83 -5.89 11.53
CA MET A 118 -20.79 -5.09 10.90
C MET A 118 -19.42 -5.43 11.49
N GLY A 119 -19.30 -5.51 12.81
CA GLY A 119 -18.05 -5.88 13.49
C GLY A 119 -17.57 -7.29 13.12
N LYS A 120 -18.48 -8.27 13.06
CA LYS A 120 -18.16 -9.62 12.61
C LYS A 120 -17.72 -9.64 11.13
N GLY A 121 -18.38 -8.85 10.29
CA GLY A 121 -18.02 -8.68 8.87
C GLY A 121 -16.64 -8.05 8.70
N ALA A 122 -16.36 -6.98 9.44
CA ALA A 122 -15.10 -6.26 9.46
C ALA A 122 -13.91 -7.18 9.77
N LEU A 123 -13.98 -7.95 10.86
CA LEU A 123 -12.89 -8.83 11.29
C LEU A 123 -12.66 -9.98 10.30
N LYS A 124 -13.73 -10.57 9.76
CA LYS A 124 -13.61 -11.71 8.83
C LYS A 124 -13.06 -11.28 7.46
N TRP A 125 -13.48 -10.15 6.93
CA TRP A 125 -12.99 -9.65 5.64
C TRP A 125 -11.64 -8.94 5.75
N GLY A 126 -11.43 -8.17 6.81
CA GLY A 126 -10.17 -7.48 7.09
C GLY A 126 -9.00 -8.45 7.18
N THR A 127 -9.16 -9.54 7.94
CA THR A 127 -8.10 -10.58 8.05
C THR A 127 -7.82 -11.28 6.72
N ARG A 128 -8.85 -11.57 5.92
CA ARG A 128 -8.68 -12.23 4.61
C ARG A 128 -7.98 -11.33 3.59
N ILE A 129 -8.40 -10.07 3.48
CA ILE A 129 -7.82 -9.11 2.54
C ILE A 129 -6.42 -8.69 3.01
N GLY A 130 -6.24 -8.46 4.31
CA GLY A 130 -4.94 -8.13 4.88
C GLY A 130 -3.91 -9.23 4.68
N ALA A 131 -4.27 -10.50 4.94
CA ALA A 131 -3.40 -11.64 4.68
C ALA A 131 -3.04 -11.79 3.19
N PHE A 132 -4.00 -11.55 2.30
CA PHE A 132 -3.75 -11.55 0.85
C PHE A 132 -2.77 -10.45 0.45
N ALA A 133 -2.99 -9.21 0.87
CA ALA A 133 -2.14 -8.08 0.53
C ALA A 133 -0.71 -8.25 1.08
N PHE A 134 -0.59 -8.71 2.33
CA PHE A 134 0.71 -8.97 2.95
C PHE A 134 1.52 -10.01 2.16
N LEU A 135 0.91 -11.15 1.83
CA LEU A 135 1.57 -12.22 1.07
C LEU A 135 1.90 -11.77 -0.36
N PHE A 136 1.00 -11.02 -1.00
CA PHE A 136 1.20 -10.50 -2.35
C PHE A 136 2.38 -9.54 -2.42
N THR A 137 2.38 -8.50 -1.59
CA THR A 137 3.45 -7.50 -1.59
C THR A 137 4.77 -8.13 -1.17
N THR A 138 4.78 -9.02 -0.16
CA THR A 138 6.00 -9.74 0.24
C THR A 138 6.55 -10.61 -0.89
N SER A 139 5.69 -11.37 -1.59
CA SER A 139 6.12 -12.21 -2.72
C SER A 139 6.66 -11.38 -3.88
N SER A 140 6.00 -10.25 -4.19
CA SER A 140 6.46 -9.30 -5.20
C SER A 140 7.83 -8.74 -4.83
N THR A 141 7.99 -8.19 -3.63
CA THR A 141 9.25 -7.60 -3.15
C THR A 141 10.40 -8.63 -3.14
N VAL A 142 10.15 -9.87 -2.74
CA VAL A 142 11.16 -10.93 -2.76
C VAL A 142 11.57 -11.28 -4.19
N PHE A 143 10.61 -11.36 -5.11
CA PHE A 143 10.88 -11.66 -6.51
C PHE A 143 11.64 -10.51 -7.20
N ALA A 144 11.24 -9.27 -6.95
CA ALA A 144 11.97 -8.07 -7.39
C ALA A 144 13.41 -8.04 -6.85
N ALA A 145 13.59 -8.33 -5.56
CA ALA A 145 14.91 -8.34 -4.93
C ALA A 145 15.80 -9.47 -5.48
N TYR A 146 15.21 -10.56 -5.96
CA TYR A 146 15.94 -11.66 -6.58
C TYR A 146 16.44 -11.29 -8.00
N ILE A 147 15.56 -10.71 -8.81
CA ILE A 147 15.83 -10.43 -10.24
C ILE A 147 16.57 -9.10 -10.44
N GLY A 148 16.38 -8.13 -9.54
CA GLY A 148 17.01 -6.81 -9.63
C GLY A 148 16.31 -5.83 -10.58
N HIS A 149 15.18 -6.21 -11.19
CA HIS A 149 14.34 -5.30 -11.98
C HIS A 149 12.85 -5.51 -11.67
N HIS A 150 12.06 -4.44 -11.79
CA HIS A 150 10.60 -4.51 -11.66
C HIS A 150 9.97 -4.66 -13.04
N GLY A 151 9.16 -5.70 -13.22
CA GLY A 151 8.54 -5.97 -14.51
C GLY A 151 7.17 -6.64 -14.39
N PHE A 152 6.44 -6.69 -15.51
CA PHE A 152 5.11 -7.29 -15.57
C PHE A 152 5.05 -8.73 -15.04
N VAL A 153 6.11 -9.52 -15.27
CA VAL A 153 6.20 -10.93 -14.86
C VAL A 153 6.20 -11.10 -13.34
N GLU A 154 6.76 -10.12 -12.61
CA GLU A 154 6.79 -10.12 -11.14
C GLU A 154 5.38 -10.21 -10.55
N TYR A 155 4.46 -9.39 -11.06
CA TYR A 155 3.07 -9.37 -10.58
C TYR A 155 2.33 -10.67 -10.85
N ILE A 156 2.60 -11.33 -11.98
CA ILE A 156 2.00 -12.63 -12.32
C ILE A 156 2.50 -13.71 -11.36
N VAL A 157 3.82 -13.79 -11.17
CA VAL A 157 4.45 -14.80 -10.32
C VAL A 157 4.07 -14.58 -8.85
N ALA A 158 4.08 -13.33 -8.38
CA ALA A 158 3.62 -12.97 -7.04
C ALA A 158 2.14 -13.34 -6.83
N GLY A 159 1.29 -13.11 -7.83
CA GLY A 159 -0.12 -13.51 -7.82
C GLY A 159 -0.30 -15.03 -7.73
N ALA A 160 0.49 -15.80 -8.51
CA ALA A 160 0.46 -17.26 -8.49
C ALA A 160 0.87 -17.82 -7.11
N ILE A 161 1.97 -17.31 -6.55
CA ILE A 161 2.51 -17.73 -5.25
C ILE A 161 1.52 -17.39 -4.15
N THR A 162 0.98 -16.17 -4.15
CA THR A 162 0.05 -15.73 -3.11
C THR A 162 -1.28 -16.49 -3.15
N GLY A 163 -1.83 -16.67 -4.35
CA GLY A 163 -3.09 -17.39 -4.56
C GLY A 163 -2.99 -18.87 -4.19
N SER A 164 -1.84 -19.50 -4.47
CA SER A 164 -1.58 -20.87 -4.05
C SER A 164 -1.41 -20.99 -2.53
N LEU A 165 -0.65 -20.08 -1.90
CA LEU A 165 -0.39 -20.08 -0.45
C LEU A 165 -1.67 -19.97 0.40
N LEU A 166 -2.58 -19.05 0.04
CA LEU A 166 -3.79 -18.83 0.84
C LEU A 166 -4.76 -20.01 0.84
N LYS A 167 -4.70 -20.88 -0.17
CA LYS A 167 -5.55 -22.08 -0.28
C LYS A 167 -4.83 -23.38 0.06
N LEU A 168 -3.62 -23.34 0.62
CA LEU A 168 -2.89 -24.54 1.06
C LEU A 168 -3.72 -25.40 2.03
N ASN A 169 -4.49 -24.75 2.93
CA ASN A 169 -5.32 -25.45 3.91
C ASN A 169 -6.55 -26.17 3.28
N MET A 170 -6.88 -25.92 2.00
CA MET A 170 -7.96 -26.61 1.28
C MET A 170 -7.44 -27.76 0.39
N GLY A 171 -6.16 -28.14 0.54
CA GLY A 171 -5.50 -29.19 -0.22
C GLY A 171 -4.98 -28.77 -1.60
N ILE A 172 -4.39 -29.73 -2.33
CA ILE A 172 -3.69 -29.50 -3.61
C ILE A 172 -4.64 -28.94 -4.69
N LYS A 173 -5.89 -29.41 -4.74
CA LYS A 173 -6.91 -28.88 -5.66
C LYS A 173 -7.26 -27.42 -5.35
N GLY A 174 -7.32 -27.08 -4.05
CA GLY A 174 -7.48 -25.71 -3.59
C GLY A 174 -6.31 -24.83 -4.02
N MET A 175 -5.08 -25.32 -3.85
CA MET A 175 -3.84 -24.63 -4.24
C MET A 175 -3.81 -24.30 -5.74
N ILE A 176 -4.15 -25.26 -6.62
CA ILE A 176 -4.18 -25.03 -8.07
C ILE A 176 -5.25 -23.98 -8.42
N SER A 177 -6.46 -24.10 -7.87
CA SER A 177 -7.53 -23.13 -8.12
C SER A 177 -7.16 -21.72 -7.61
N GLY A 178 -6.47 -21.64 -6.48
CA GLY A 178 -6.00 -20.40 -5.90
C GLY A 178 -4.88 -19.77 -6.72
N GLY A 179 -3.95 -20.59 -7.21
CA GLY A 179 -2.89 -20.15 -8.13
C GLY A 179 -3.45 -19.59 -9.43
N VAL A 180 -4.45 -20.23 -10.04
CA VAL A 180 -5.09 -19.74 -11.28
C VAL A 180 -5.83 -18.42 -11.06
N VAL A 181 -6.59 -18.29 -9.96
CA VAL A 181 -7.25 -17.01 -9.63
C VAL A 181 -6.21 -15.94 -9.29
N GLY A 182 -5.14 -16.32 -8.60
CA GLY A 182 -4.04 -15.44 -8.23
C GLY A 182 -3.26 -14.93 -9.45
N THR A 183 -2.98 -15.77 -10.44
CA THR A 183 -2.34 -15.33 -11.69
C THR A 183 -3.23 -14.38 -12.47
N LEU A 184 -4.54 -14.65 -12.56
CA LEU A 184 -5.49 -13.74 -13.21
C LEU A 184 -5.55 -12.38 -12.52
N LEU A 185 -5.51 -12.33 -11.19
CA LEU A 185 -5.43 -11.06 -10.45
C LEU A 185 -4.07 -10.38 -10.66
N GLY A 186 -2.98 -11.14 -10.68
CA GLY A 186 -1.63 -10.64 -10.94
C GLY A 186 -1.48 -10.06 -12.36
N THR A 187 -2.08 -10.66 -13.37
CA THR A 187 -2.08 -10.12 -14.74
C THR A 187 -2.88 -8.82 -14.82
N VAL A 188 -4.05 -8.75 -14.18
CA VAL A 188 -4.84 -7.51 -14.12
C VAL A 188 -4.07 -6.40 -13.42
N ALA A 189 -3.40 -6.70 -12.30
CA ALA A 189 -2.56 -5.75 -11.59
C ALA A 189 -1.38 -5.27 -12.47
N GLY A 190 -0.71 -6.19 -13.17
CA GLY A 190 0.38 -5.85 -14.09
C GLY A 190 -0.08 -4.99 -15.27
N ILE A 191 -1.25 -5.29 -15.86
CA ILE A 191 -1.83 -4.48 -16.95
C ILE A 191 -2.20 -3.09 -16.43
N MET A 192 -2.83 -3.01 -15.26
CA MET A 192 -3.18 -1.74 -14.62
C MET A 192 -1.93 -0.89 -14.36
N SER A 193 -0.86 -1.51 -13.87
CA SER A 193 0.44 -0.85 -13.69
C SER A 193 0.99 -0.34 -15.02
N SER A 194 1.00 -1.16 -16.07
CA SER A 194 1.43 -0.72 -17.40
C SER A 194 0.61 0.45 -17.93
N ILE A 195 -0.72 0.44 -17.78
CA ILE A 195 -1.60 1.55 -18.19
C ILE A 195 -1.25 2.82 -17.41
N LEU A 196 -1.02 2.70 -16.10
CA LEU A 196 -0.62 3.83 -15.27
C LEU A 196 0.69 4.44 -15.78
N LEU A 197 1.70 3.61 -16.06
CA LEU A 197 2.97 4.07 -16.64
C LEU A 197 2.78 4.73 -18.02
N TYR A 198 1.93 4.17 -18.87
CA TYR A 198 1.59 4.77 -20.17
C TYR A 198 0.90 6.13 -20.02
N LEU A 199 0.04 6.32 -19.01
CA LEU A 199 -0.67 7.58 -18.77
C LEU A 199 0.24 8.64 -18.15
N THR A 200 1.18 8.26 -17.28
CA THR A 200 2.10 9.20 -16.63
C THR A 200 3.30 9.55 -17.52
N GLY A 201 3.47 8.88 -18.67
CA GLY A 201 4.57 9.17 -19.61
C GLY A 201 5.97 8.94 -19.02
N SER A 202 6.06 8.29 -17.87
CA SER A 202 7.29 8.07 -17.10
C SER A 202 7.68 6.60 -17.09
N SER A 203 8.97 6.33 -17.25
CA SER A 203 9.55 4.99 -17.08
C SER A 203 9.60 4.63 -15.60
N MET A 204 9.50 3.33 -15.24
CA MET A 204 9.60 2.89 -13.84
C MET A 204 10.90 3.37 -13.17
N GLU A 205 11.97 3.53 -13.94
CA GLU A 205 13.27 4.05 -13.48
C GLU A 205 13.20 5.52 -13.06
N SER A 206 12.47 6.37 -13.80
CA SER A 206 12.32 7.78 -13.43
C SER A 206 11.49 7.94 -12.16
N ILE A 207 10.50 7.07 -11.95
CA ILE A 207 9.68 7.08 -10.73
C ILE A 207 10.54 6.73 -9.51
N GLN A 208 11.41 5.72 -9.60
CA GLN A 208 12.30 5.37 -8.50
C GLN A 208 13.24 6.53 -8.15
N ASN A 209 13.88 7.14 -9.14
CA ASN A 209 14.78 8.28 -8.92
C ASN A 209 14.05 9.48 -8.29
N SER A 210 12.83 9.78 -8.73
CA SER A 210 12.00 10.84 -8.14
C SER A 210 11.57 10.52 -6.70
N GLN A 211 11.25 9.27 -6.39
CA GLN A 211 10.93 8.85 -5.01
C GLN A 211 12.15 8.96 -4.10
N TYR A 212 13.33 8.59 -4.57
CA TYR A 212 14.58 8.75 -3.83
C TYR A 212 14.89 10.23 -3.58
N ALA A 213 14.80 11.08 -4.59
CA ALA A 213 15.04 12.53 -4.47
C ALA A 213 14.06 13.21 -3.49
N LEU A 214 12.78 12.85 -3.53
CA LEU A 214 11.78 13.37 -2.59
C LEU A 214 12.06 12.90 -1.15
N LYS A 215 12.53 11.67 -0.97
CA LYS A 215 12.84 11.13 0.36
C LYS A 215 14.05 11.81 0.97
N THR A 216 15.14 11.99 0.22
CA THR A 216 16.32 12.72 0.69
C THR A 216 16.00 14.17 1.02
N TYR A 217 15.22 14.86 0.17
CA TYR A 217 14.78 16.22 0.44
C TYR A 217 13.96 16.33 1.74
N ARG A 218 13.04 15.38 1.99
CA ARG A 218 12.25 15.34 3.23
C ARG A 218 13.11 15.10 4.46
N ASP A 219 14.06 14.18 4.38
CA ASP A 219 14.97 13.87 5.49
C ASP A 219 15.86 15.08 5.83
N GLU A 220 16.36 15.82 4.83
CA GLU A 220 17.11 17.06 5.05
C GLU A 220 16.27 18.14 5.74
N LEU A 221 15.02 18.32 5.34
CA LEU A 221 14.13 19.29 5.97
C LEU A 221 13.84 18.94 7.43
N ILE A 222 13.63 17.66 7.73
CA ILE A 222 13.42 17.17 9.10
C ILE A 222 14.67 17.47 9.94
N HIS A 223 15.86 17.10 9.45
CA HIS A 223 17.11 17.36 10.16
C HIS A 223 17.40 18.86 10.36
N LYS A 224 17.05 19.71 9.39
CA LYS A 224 17.15 21.17 9.56
C LYS A 224 16.21 21.67 10.66
N LYS A 225 14.94 21.25 10.64
CA LYS A 225 13.96 21.64 11.67
C LYS A 225 14.32 21.12 13.05
N ASP A 226 14.85 19.91 13.16
CA ASP A 226 15.32 19.35 14.44
C ASP A 226 16.46 20.20 15.00
N ARG A 227 17.45 20.57 14.18
CA ARG A 227 18.53 21.48 14.61
C ARG A 227 18.01 22.84 15.05
N GLU A 228 17.08 23.43 14.30
CA GLU A 228 16.44 24.70 14.66
C GLU A 228 15.70 24.60 16.01
N LEU A 229 14.99 23.48 16.26
CA LEU A 229 14.31 23.21 17.52
C LEU A 229 15.30 23.12 18.68
N PHE A 230 16.39 22.35 18.54
CA PHE A 230 17.42 22.23 19.57
C PHE A 230 18.12 23.55 19.88
N GLU A 231 18.42 24.35 18.85
CA GLU A 231 19.00 25.68 19.05
C GLU A 231 18.05 26.63 19.78
N ASN A 232 16.75 26.59 19.44
CA ASN A 232 15.74 27.40 20.11
C ASN A 232 15.56 26.99 21.57
N GLU A 233 15.55 25.68 21.85
CA GLU A 233 15.48 25.16 23.21
C GLU A 233 16.71 25.55 24.03
N TYR A 234 17.92 25.44 23.47
CA TYR A 234 19.15 25.89 24.13
C TYR A 234 19.14 27.39 24.43
N LYS A 235 18.69 28.23 23.48
CA LYS A 235 18.56 29.68 23.68
C LYS A 235 17.55 30.02 24.78
N ASN A 236 16.42 29.29 24.84
CA ASN A 236 15.40 29.47 25.87
C ASN A 236 15.92 29.07 27.27
N LEU A 237 16.68 27.97 27.37
CA LEU A 237 17.32 27.56 28.62
C LEU A 237 18.39 28.55 29.08
N ALA A 238 19.20 29.08 28.16
CA ALA A 238 20.20 30.11 28.44
C ALA A 238 19.58 31.46 28.86
N GLN A 239 18.36 31.76 28.41
CA GLN A 239 17.60 32.94 28.86
C GLN A 239 16.91 32.72 30.21
N SER A 240 16.40 31.52 30.49
CA SER A 240 15.79 31.16 31.78
C SER A 240 16.82 31.03 32.91
N GLY A 241 18.08 30.74 32.59
CA GLY A 241 19.18 30.61 33.56
C GLY A 241 19.92 31.92 33.88
N ARG A 242 19.57 33.05 33.26
CA ARG A 242 20.11 34.35 33.67
C ARG A 242 19.40 34.81 34.95
N PRO A 243 20.12 35.21 36.01
CA PRO A 243 19.48 35.82 37.17
C PRO A 243 18.68 37.03 36.68
N LYS A 244 17.46 37.19 37.19
CA LYS A 244 16.69 38.41 36.97
C LYS A 244 17.43 39.51 37.71
N ASP A 245 18.13 40.35 36.94
CA ASP A 245 18.65 41.61 37.45
C ASP A 245 17.44 42.45 37.87
N TYR A 246 17.24 42.56 39.20
CA TYR A 246 16.27 43.46 39.83
C TYR A 246 16.87 44.86 39.96
#